data_AF-C0XUY2-F1
#
_entry.id   AF-C0XUY2-F1
#
_cell.length_a   1.000
_cell.length_b   1.000
_cell.length_c   1.000
_cell.angle_alpha   90.00
_cell.angle_beta   90.00
_cell.angle_gamma   90.00
#
_symmetry.space_group_name_H-M   'P 1'
#
loop_
_entity.id
_entity.type
_entity.pdbx_description
1 polymer ?
#
loop_
_entity_poly.entity_id
_entity_poly.type
_entity_poly.pdbx_seq_one_letter_code
_entity_poly.pdbx_strand_id
1 'polypeptide(L)'
;MTIHHSPGISALIGPNAAGKTYYLRSLIGPDAAYVPAAADALFAGRTVADHIAWAREATPRAALTLPFDTSTRLSKLSVGQRRELTFALALAAEKPLLLLDEPFDGLDAATRARLRNDLIDFVAADETRVVIMASHRSEDLAGLADRVIRVFDCDISQPLLLDDARTSFPVLTGRKEDVDKLIAGRDVIAAQSLGPTLRAQLAEPCDGADGIELSYPNDTELIDLLATRKA
;
A
#
# COMPACT_ATOMS: atom_id res chain seq x y z
N MET A 1 19.59 2.97 -12.32
CA MET A 1 19.79 3.03 -10.86
C MET A 1 19.06 1.82 -10.27
N THR A 2 19.74 0.96 -9.53
CA THR A 2 19.11 -0.23 -8.93
C THR A 2 18.34 0.20 -7.68
N ILE A 3 17.06 -0.15 -7.58
CA ILE A 3 16.24 0.14 -6.40
C ILE A 3 16.39 -1.02 -5.44
N HIS A 4 16.82 -0.73 -4.22
CA HIS A 4 17.03 -1.75 -3.20
C HIS A 4 15.75 -1.90 -2.38
N HIS A 5 15.13 -3.07 -2.45
CA HIS A 5 13.98 -3.41 -1.62
C HIS A 5 14.44 -4.10 -0.34
N SER A 6 14.08 -3.52 0.80
CA SER A 6 14.32 -4.13 2.11
C SER A 6 13.17 -5.08 2.45
N PRO A 7 13.39 -6.12 3.26
CA PRO A 7 12.31 -6.94 3.78
C PRO A 7 11.25 -6.14 4.53
N GLY A 8 10.03 -6.65 4.55
CA GLY A 8 8.84 -5.95 5.03
C GLY A 8 7.88 -5.55 3.91
N ILE A 9 6.94 -4.66 4.24
CA ILE A 9 5.89 -4.22 3.32
C ILE A 9 6.15 -2.78 2.90
N SER A 10 6.40 -2.57 1.61
CA SER A 10 6.54 -1.26 0.99
C SER A 10 5.28 -0.89 0.21
N ALA A 11 4.75 0.29 0.47
CA ALA A 11 3.68 0.89 -0.31
C ALA A 11 4.23 1.53 -1.59
N LEU A 12 3.66 1.18 -2.75
CA LEU A 12 3.96 1.82 -4.03
C LEU A 12 2.87 2.84 -4.36
N ILE A 13 3.20 4.12 -4.26
CA ILE A 13 2.22 5.22 -4.36
C ILE A 13 2.57 6.20 -5.47
N GLY A 14 1.60 6.99 -5.87
CA GLY A 14 1.73 8.01 -6.91
C GLY A 14 0.40 8.24 -7.62
N PRO A 15 0.31 9.26 -8.49
CA PRO A 15 -0.93 9.58 -9.19
C PRO A 15 -1.39 8.45 -10.12
N ASN A 16 -2.63 8.55 -10.59
CA ASN A 16 -3.14 7.64 -11.62
C ASN A 16 -2.28 7.72 -12.87
N ALA A 17 -2.03 6.56 -13.50
CA ALA A 17 -1.15 6.42 -14.66
C ALA A 17 0.32 6.83 -14.42
N ALA A 18 0.79 6.95 -13.17
CA ALA A 18 2.19 7.25 -12.88
C ALA A 18 3.19 6.16 -13.27
N GLY A 19 2.73 4.94 -13.57
CA GLY A 19 3.57 3.79 -13.90
C GLY A 19 3.68 2.71 -12.82
N LYS A 20 2.83 2.73 -11.78
CA LYS A 20 2.83 1.75 -10.67
C LYS A 20 2.77 0.29 -11.16
N THR A 21 1.76 -0.04 -11.98
CA THR A 21 1.61 -1.38 -12.58
C THR A 21 2.81 -1.76 -13.46
N TYR A 22 3.36 -0.80 -14.21
CA TYR A 22 4.54 -1.04 -15.03
C TYR A 22 5.76 -1.38 -14.17
N TYR A 23 5.95 -0.66 -13.07
CA TYR A 23 7.02 -0.94 -12.12
C TYR A 23 6.88 -2.33 -11.48
N LEU A 24 5.69 -2.69 -11.00
CA LEU A 24 5.47 -4.04 -10.47
C LEU A 24 5.79 -5.12 -11.52
N ARG A 25 5.31 -4.93 -12.76
CA ARG A 25 5.55 -5.89 -13.83
C ARG A 25 7.03 -6.03 -14.21
N SER A 26 7.84 -4.97 -14.08
CA SER A 26 9.28 -5.04 -14.38
C SER A 26 10.08 -5.84 -13.34
N LEU A 27 9.50 -6.06 -12.14
CA LEU A 27 10.10 -6.85 -11.07
C LEU A 27 9.70 -8.34 -11.12
N ILE A 28 8.82 -8.75 -12.05
CA ILE A 28 8.40 -10.14 -12.17
C ILE A 28 9.58 -11.00 -12.61
N GLY A 29 9.88 -12.02 -11.80
CA GLY A 29 10.94 -12.99 -12.03
C GLY A 29 10.64 -14.33 -11.35
N PRO A 30 11.56 -15.30 -11.39
CA PRO A 30 11.36 -16.64 -10.82
C PRO A 30 11.10 -16.64 -9.30
N ASP A 31 11.59 -15.61 -8.62
CA ASP A 31 11.49 -15.43 -7.17
C ASP A 31 10.33 -14.51 -6.76
N ALA A 32 9.49 -14.09 -7.72
CA ALA A 32 8.36 -13.20 -7.48
C ALA A 32 7.02 -13.93 -7.65
N ALA A 33 6.07 -13.66 -6.75
CA ALA A 33 4.65 -13.89 -6.96
C ALA A 33 3.97 -12.55 -7.27
N TYR A 34 3.10 -12.52 -8.28
CA TYR A 34 2.41 -11.29 -8.69
C TYR A 34 0.89 -11.47 -8.67
N VAL A 35 0.21 -10.57 -7.97
CA VAL A 35 -1.24 -10.45 -7.96
C VAL A 35 -1.62 -9.23 -8.81
N PRO A 36 -2.10 -9.42 -10.04
CA PRO A 36 -2.56 -8.31 -10.87
C PRO A 36 -3.85 -7.69 -10.33
N ALA A 37 -4.16 -6.48 -10.80
CA ALA A 37 -5.47 -5.88 -10.63
C ALA A 37 -6.59 -6.83 -11.12
N ALA A 38 -7.77 -6.76 -10.51
CA ALA A 38 -8.84 -7.74 -10.72
C ALA A 38 -9.27 -7.92 -12.19
N ALA A 39 -9.17 -6.88 -13.00
CA ALA A 39 -9.49 -6.92 -14.44
C ALA A 39 -8.48 -7.76 -15.27
N ASP A 40 -7.26 -7.92 -14.76
CA ASP A 40 -6.13 -8.54 -15.46
C ASP A 40 -5.86 -9.99 -14.97
N ALA A 41 -6.59 -10.48 -13.97
CA ALA A 41 -6.40 -11.81 -13.42
C ALA A 41 -6.85 -12.90 -14.42
N LEU A 42 -5.90 -13.74 -14.84
CA LEU A 42 -6.15 -14.90 -15.70
C LEU A 42 -6.16 -16.19 -14.88
N PHE A 43 -7.12 -17.06 -15.16
CA PHE A 43 -7.25 -18.34 -14.47
C PHE A 43 -7.12 -19.50 -15.45
N ALA A 44 -6.46 -20.57 -15.00
CA ALA A 44 -6.28 -21.80 -15.75
C ALA A 44 -7.34 -22.84 -15.36
N GLY A 45 -7.89 -23.55 -16.34
CA GLY A 45 -8.91 -24.58 -16.12
C GLY A 45 -10.35 -24.05 -16.08
N ARG A 46 -11.28 -24.84 -15.55
CA ARG A 46 -12.72 -24.51 -15.49
C ARG A 46 -13.19 -24.23 -14.08
N THR A 47 -12.60 -24.91 -13.10
CA THR A 47 -12.96 -24.84 -11.68
C THR A 47 -11.82 -24.27 -10.85
N VAL A 48 -12.14 -23.86 -9.63
CA VAL A 48 -11.13 -23.44 -8.65
C VAL A 48 -10.13 -24.56 -8.37
N ALA A 49 -10.59 -25.80 -8.27
CA ALA A 49 -9.75 -26.97 -8.09
C ALA A 49 -8.76 -27.17 -9.26
N ASP A 50 -9.21 -26.99 -10.51
CA ASP A 50 -8.31 -27.09 -11.68
C ASP A 50 -7.19 -26.04 -11.59
N HIS A 51 -7.54 -24.81 -11.21
CA HIS A 51 -6.57 -23.73 -11.09
C HIS A 51 -5.57 -23.95 -9.95
N ILE A 52 -6.06 -24.43 -8.79
CA ILE A 52 -5.21 -24.79 -7.66
C ILE A 52 -4.26 -25.94 -8.04
N ALA A 53 -4.76 -26.95 -8.76
CA ALA A 53 -3.94 -28.07 -9.22
C ALA A 53 -2.80 -27.58 -10.10
N TRP A 54 -3.08 -26.67 -11.04
CA TRP A 54 -2.06 -26.04 -11.87
C TRP A 54 -1.03 -25.25 -11.04
N ALA A 55 -1.48 -24.45 -10.06
CA ALA A 55 -0.58 -23.71 -9.19
C ALA A 55 0.32 -24.63 -8.34
N ARG A 56 -0.19 -25.79 -7.93
CA ARG A 56 0.57 -26.79 -7.17
C ARG A 56 1.66 -27.49 -7.98
N GLU A 57 1.58 -27.51 -9.31
CA GLU A 57 2.69 -27.99 -10.14
C GLU A 57 3.94 -27.11 -9.92
N ALA A 58 3.75 -25.80 -9.74
CA ALA A 58 4.82 -24.87 -9.43
C ALA A 58 5.19 -24.86 -7.93
N THR A 59 4.18 -24.98 -7.04
CA THR A 59 4.39 -24.96 -5.57
C THR A 59 3.62 -26.09 -4.87
N PRO A 60 4.19 -27.30 -4.74
CA PRO A 60 3.47 -28.48 -4.24
C PRO A 60 2.98 -28.41 -2.80
N ARG A 61 3.59 -27.54 -1.96
CA ARG A 61 3.29 -27.41 -0.52
C ARG A 61 2.31 -26.29 -0.17
N ALA A 62 1.73 -25.63 -1.18
CA ALA A 62 0.76 -24.55 -1.01
C ALA A 62 -0.46 -25.00 -0.18
N ALA A 63 -0.48 -24.61 1.09
CA ALA A 63 -1.66 -24.70 1.95
C ALA A 63 -2.61 -23.55 1.59
N LEU A 64 -3.82 -23.88 1.16
CA LEU A 64 -4.82 -22.93 0.69
C LEU A 64 -6.13 -23.18 1.42
N THR A 65 -6.62 -22.14 2.10
CA THR A 65 -7.95 -22.14 2.70
C THR A 65 -8.77 -21.06 1.99
N LEU A 66 -9.89 -21.46 1.40
CA LEU A 66 -10.78 -20.57 0.65
C LEU A 66 -12.20 -20.66 1.26
N PRO A 67 -12.93 -19.54 1.37
CA PRO A 67 -14.28 -19.51 1.94
C PRO A 67 -15.35 -19.98 0.94
N PHE A 68 -14.96 -20.56 -0.19
CA PHE A 68 -15.85 -21.05 -1.24
C PHE A 68 -15.40 -22.42 -1.76
N ASP A 69 -16.36 -23.18 -2.29
CA ASP A 69 -16.12 -24.54 -2.76
C ASP A 69 -15.17 -24.55 -3.96
N THR A 70 -14.12 -25.36 -3.87
CA THR A 70 -13.14 -25.60 -4.94
C THR A 70 -13.75 -26.25 -6.20
N SER A 71 -14.91 -26.89 -6.09
CA SER A 71 -15.65 -27.42 -7.25
C SER A 71 -16.32 -26.32 -8.09
N THR A 72 -16.41 -25.09 -7.57
CA THR A 72 -17.05 -23.96 -8.22
C THR A 72 -16.35 -23.61 -9.54
N ARG A 73 -17.14 -23.34 -10.58
CA ARG A 73 -16.61 -22.84 -11.86
C ARG A 73 -16.02 -21.44 -11.68
N LEU A 74 -14.84 -21.19 -12.22
CA LEU A 74 -14.16 -19.89 -12.17
C LEU A 74 -15.04 -18.74 -12.72
N SER A 75 -15.85 -19.03 -13.73
CA SER A 75 -16.81 -18.08 -14.32
C SER A 75 -17.97 -17.70 -13.40
N LYS A 76 -18.24 -18.49 -12.35
CA LYS A 76 -19.28 -18.22 -11.35
C LYS A 76 -18.77 -17.46 -10.13
N LEU A 77 -17.45 -17.32 -9.99
CA LEU A 77 -16.89 -16.54 -8.90
C LEU A 77 -17.27 -15.07 -9.05
N SER A 78 -17.51 -14.39 -7.92
CA SER A 78 -17.58 -12.93 -7.92
C SER A 78 -16.20 -12.33 -8.23
N VAL A 79 -16.15 -11.03 -8.52
CA VAL A 79 -14.86 -10.32 -8.67
C VAL A 79 -14.02 -10.45 -7.39
N GLY A 80 -14.65 -10.32 -6.22
CA GLY A 80 -13.95 -10.46 -4.94
C GLY A 80 -13.45 -11.88 -4.66
N GLN A 81 -14.23 -12.91 -5.01
CA GLN A 81 -13.78 -14.31 -4.86
C GLN A 81 -12.62 -14.65 -5.81
N ARG A 82 -12.63 -14.11 -7.04
CA ARG A 82 -11.50 -14.24 -7.95
C ARG A 82 -10.25 -13.59 -7.38
N ARG A 83 -10.39 -12.37 -6.83
CA ARG A 83 -9.28 -11.66 -6.19
C ARG A 83 -8.72 -12.43 -5.01
N GLU A 84 -9.61 -12.92 -4.14
CA GLU A 84 -9.24 -13.74 -2.99
C GLU A 84 -8.51 -15.01 -3.42
N LEU A 85 -8.98 -15.70 -4.46
CA LEU A 85 -8.29 -16.87 -5.03
C LEU A 85 -6.88 -16.52 -5.48
N THR A 86 -6.71 -15.46 -6.28
CA THR A 86 -5.40 -15.03 -6.79
C THR A 86 -4.46 -14.64 -5.65
N PHE A 87 -4.96 -13.92 -4.64
CA PHE A 87 -4.18 -13.50 -3.49
C PHE A 87 -3.73 -14.69 -2.64
N ALA A 88 -4.65 -15.60 -2.29
CA ALA A 88 -4.33 -16.80 -1.52
C ALA A 88 -3.29 -17.67 -2.25
N LEU A 89 -3.40 -17.81 -3.57
CA LEU A 89 -2.41 -18.52 -4.38
C LEU A 89 -1.04 -17.86 -4.38
N ALA A 90 -0.98 -16.52 -4.39
CA ALA A 90 0.28 -15.79 -4.33
C ALA A 90 0.97 -15.95 -2.97
N LEU A 91 0.21 -15.93 -1.86
CA LEU A 91 0.75 -16.22 -0.53
C LEU A 91 1.25 -17.66 -0.43
N ALA A 92 0.47 -18.61 -0.94
CA ALA A 92 0.82 -20.03 -0.88
C ALA A 92 1.99 -20.42 -1.79
N ALA A 93 2.41 -19.53 -2.70
CA ALA A 93 3.62 -19.69 -3.50
C ALA A 93 4.91 -19.50 -2.68
N GLU A 94 4.82 -18.90 -1.48
CA GLU A 94 5.92 -18.69 -0.53
C GLU A 94 7.17 -18.04 -1.17
N LYS A 95 6.95 -17.16 -2.14
CA LYS A 95 8.02 -16.46 -2.85
C LYS A 95 8.63 -15.36 -1.98
N PRO A 96 9.96 -15.13 -2.05
CA PRO A 96 10.61 -14.08 -1.27
C PRO A 96 10.17 -12.68 -1.68
N LEU A 97 9.69 -12.49 -2.93
CA LEU A 97 9.12 -11.24 -3.40
C LEU A 97 7.62 -11.41 -3.73
N LEU A 98 6.77 -10.61 -3.11
CA LEU A 98 5.34 -10.54 -3.39
C LEU A 98 4.98 -9.17 -3.94
N LEU A 99 4.37 -9.14 -5.12
CA LEU A 99 4.01 -7.93 -5.85
C LEU A 99 2.48 -7.86 -5.96
N LEU A 100 1.87 -6.82 -5.39
CA LEU A 100 0.41 -6.71 -5.28
C LEU A 100 -0.07 -5.45 -5.97
N ASP A 101 -0.91 -5.59 -7.00
CA ASP A 101 -1.53 -4.47 -7.72
C ASP A 101 -3.01 -4.35 -7.32
N GLU A 102 -3.30 -3.35 -6.49
CA GLU A 102 -4.64 -3.05 -5.95
C GLU A 102 -5.31 -4.26 -5.27
N PRO A 103 -4.64 -5.03 -4.40
CA PRO A 103 -5.10 -6.34 -3.97
C PRO A 103 -6.46 -6.35 -3.23
N PHE A 104 -6.87 -5.21 -2.66
CA PHE A 104 -8.10 -5.11 -1.87
C PHE A 104 -9.29 -4.49 -2.61
N ASP A 105 -9.10 -4.13 -3.87
CA ASP A 105 -10.16 -3.53 -4.69
C ASP A 105 -11.31 -4.50 -4.95
N GLY A 106 -12.52 -4.00 -4.74
CA GLY A 106 -13.76 -4.76 -4.91
C GLY A 106 -14.02 -5.79 -3.81
N LEU A 107 -13.23 -5.81 -2.74
CA LEU A 107 -13.47 -6.65 -1.56
C LEU A 107 -14.36 -5.95 -0.53
N ASP A 108 -15.21 -6.73 0.12
CA ASP A 108 -15.92 -6.28 1.32
C ASP A 108 -14.96 -6.08 2.50
N ALA A 109 -15.43 -5.38 3.53
CA ALA A 109 -14.61 -5.00 4.68
C ALA A 109 -14.05 -6.21 5.46
N ALA A 110 -14.82 -7.30 5.58
CA ALA A 110 -14.41 -8.48 6.33
C ALA A 110 -13.33 -9.27 5.59
N THR A 111 -13.52 -9.47 4.28
CA THR A 111 -12.53 -10.13 3.41
C THR A 111 -11.25 -9.31 3.34
N ARG A 112 -11.35 -7.99 3.21
CA ARG A 112 -10.17 -7.11 3.26
C ARG A 112 -9.40 -7.23 4.56
N ALA A 113 -10.08 -7.18 5.71
CA ALA A 113 -9.42 -7.28 7.01
C ALA A 113 -8.70 -8.63 7.18
N ARG A 114 -9.31 -9.73 6.71
CA ARG A 114 -8.66 -11.05 6.69
C ARG A 114 -7.40 -11.04 5.84
N LEU A 115 -7.48 -10.62 4.58
CA LEU A 115 -6.32 -10.63 3.67
C LEU A 115 -5.19 -9.70 4.14
N ARG A 116 -5.51 -8.61 4.85
CA ARG A 116 -4.51 -7.78 5.52
C ARG A 116 -3.76 -8.56 6.60
N ASN A 117 -4.47 -9.28 7.45
CA ASN A 117 -3.84 -10.12 8.48
C ASN A 117 -3.01 -11.24 7.85
N ASP A 118 -3.51 -11.86 6.78
CA ASP A 118 -2.76 -12.91 6.06
C ASP A 118 -1.43 -12.38 5.50
N LEU A 119 -1.35 -11.12 5.06
CA LEU A 119 -0.08 -10.50 4.65
C LEU A 119 0.86 -10.24 5.81
N ILE A 120 0.33 -9.80 6.95
CA ILE A 120 1.12 -9.58 8.16
C ILE A 120 1.73 -10.91 8.60
N ASP A 121 0.92 -11.96 8.67
CA ASP A 121 1.37 -13.31 9.03
C ASP A 121 2.38 -13.85 8.00
N PHE A 122 2.17 -13.58 6.71
CA PHE A 122 3.10 -13.95 5.65
C PHE A 122 4.48 -13.33 5.84
N VAL A 123 4.58 -12.03 6.13
CA VAL A 123 5.87 -11.37 6.38
C VAL A 123 6.46 -11.79 7.72
N ALA A 124 5.64 -11.97 8.76
CA ALA A 124 6.08 -12.40 10.08
C ALA A 124 6.66 -13.82 10.10
N ALA A 125 6.21 -14.68 9.19
CA ALA A 125 6.72 -16.05 9.07
C ALA A 125 8.16 -16.12 8.53
N ASP A 126 8.65 -15.08 7.84
CA ASP A 126 10.01 -15.02 7.29
C ASP A 126 10.44 -13.56 7.07
N GLU A 127 11.34 -13.09 7.92
CA GLU A 127 11.87 -11.72 7.95
C GLU A 127 12.66 -11.33 6.70
N THR A 128 12.91 -12.25 5.75
CA THR A 128 13.57 -11.95 4.48
C THR A 128 12.59 -11.58 3.37
N ARG A 129 11.28 -11.76 3.59
CA ARG A 129 10.23 -11.51 2.59
C ARG A 129 10.06 -10.02 2.31
N VAL A 130 9.93 -9.70 1.04
CA VAL A 130 9.66 -8.37 0.52
C VAL A 130 8.26 -8.35 -0.08
N VAL A 131 7.42 -7.42 0.35
CA VAL A 131 6.11 -7.16 -0.26
C VAL A 131 6.10 -5.75 -0.83
N ILE A 132 5.73 -5.60 -2.10
CA ILE A 132 5.48 -4.29 -2.71
C ILE A 132 4.01 -4.23 -3.11
N MET A 133 3.28 -3.32 -2.49
CA MET A 133 1.84 -3.18 -2.68
C MET A 133 1.51 -1.83 -3.29
N ALA A 134 0.98 -1.83 -4.51
CA ALA A 134 0.34 -0.67 -5.09
C ALA A 134 -1.09 -0.56 -4.59
N SER A 135 -1.46 0.61 -4.09
CA SER A 135 -2.85 0.97 -3.87
C SER A 135 -3.09 2.46 -4.10
N HIS A 136 -4.25 2.80 -4.62
CA HIS A 136 -4.75 4.17 -4.69
C HIS A 136 -5.46 4.61 -3.40
N ARG A 137 -5.57 3.73 -2.40
CA ARG A 137 -6.23 3.98 -1.12
C ARG A 137 -5.20 3.98 0.00
N SER A 138 -4.99 5.14 0.60
CA SER A 138 -4.07 5.30 1.72
C SER A 138 -4.48 4.44 2.93
N GLU A 139 -5.77 4.20 3.16
CA GLU A 139 -6.23 3.34 4.25
C GLU A 139 -5.83 1.86 4.09
N ASP A 140 -5.68 1.41 2.83
CA ASP A 140 -5.28 0.04 2.53
C ASP A 140 -3.78 -0.19 2.81
N LEU A 141 -3.00 0.89 2.91
CA LEU A 141 -1.56 0.89 3.15
C LEU A 141 -1.22 1.28 4.59
N ALA A 142 -2.01 2.18 5.19
CA ALA A 142 -1.84 2.66 6.56
C ALA A 142 -1.79 1.50 7.57
N GLY A 143 -0.80 1.53 8.47
CA GLY A 143 -0.56 0.46 9.44
C GLY A 143 -0.21 -0.91 8.85
N LEU A 144 -0.02 -1.04 7.54
CA LEU A 144 0.45 -2.26 6.87
C LEU A 144 1.85 -2.07 6.30
N ALA A 145 2.08 -0.94 5.61
CA ALA A 145 3.38 -0.60 5.05
C ALA A 145 4.19 0.25 6.04
N ASP A 146 5.50 -0.03 6.14
CA ASP A 146 6.45 0.76 6.93
C ASP A 146 7.26 1.74 6.04
N ARG A 147 7.30 1.44 4.74
CA ARG A 147 8.02 2.20 3.73
C ARG A 147 7.11 2.61 2.59
N VAL A 148 7.51 3.68 1.92
CA VAL A 148 6.87 4.20 0.73
C VAL A 148 7.86 4.31 -0.42
N ILE A 149 7.46 3.82 -1.58
CA ILE A 149 8.12 4.01 -2.87
C ILE A 149 7.20 4.90 -3.69
N ARG A 150 7.71 6.04 -4.14
CA ARG A 150 6.95 7.02 -4.92
C ARG A 150 7.22 6.83 -6.40
N VAL A 151 6.16 6.88 -7.19
CA VAL A 151 6.23 6.83 -8.65
C VAL A 151 5.61 8.08 -9.23
N PHE A 152 6.37 8.84 -10.01
CA PHE A 152 5.90 10.03 -10.72
C PHE A 152 6.48 10.04 -12.13
N ASP A 153 5.64 10.12 -13.15
CA ASP A 153 6.08 10.16 -14.56
C ASP A 153 7.03 8.99 -14.93
N CYS A 154 6.76 7.78 -14.43
CA CYS A 154 7.62 6.59 -14.54
C CYS A 154 9.01 6.70 -13.87
N ASP A 155 9.26 7.77 -13.13
CA ASP A 155 10.41 7.90 -12.23
C ASP A 155 10.07 7.30 -10.86
N ILE A 156 10.96 6.46 -10.33
CA ILE A 156 10.72 5.68 -9.11
C ILE A 156 11.75 6.10 -8.05
N SER A 157 11.24 6.51 -6.88
CA SER A 157 12.11 6.88 -5.76
C SER A 157 12.76 5.65 -5.11
N GLN A 158 13.80 5.90 -4.33
CA GLN A 158 14.21 4.91 -3.31
C GLN A 158 13.10 4.76 -2.25
N PRO A 159 12.98 3.59 -1.60
CA PRO A 159 12.07 3.43 -0.47
C PRO A 159 12.43 4.39 0.66
N LEU A 160 11.42 5.04 1.22
CA LEU A 160 11.51 5.95 2.36
C LEU A 160 10.70 5.38 3.53
N LEU A 161 11.26 5.37 4.74
CA LEU A 161 10.48 5.01 5.94
C LEU A 161 9.42 6.07 6.19
N LEU A 162 8.19 5.64 6.49
CA LEU A 162 7.09 6.56 6.78
C LEU A 162 7.42 7.47 7.97
N ASP A 163 8.02 6.91 9.02
CA ASP A 163 8.35 7.68 10.21
C ASP A 163 9.42 8.76 9.95
N ASP A 164 10.40 8.49 9.09
CA ASP A 164 11.39 9.49 8.66
C ASP A 164 10.73 10.60 7.82
N ALA A 165 9.77 10.24 6.98
CA ALA A 165 9.03 11.21 6.17
C ALA A 165 8.12 12.10 7.04
N ARG A 166 7.55 11.55 8.10
CA ARG A 166 6.49 12.18 8.91
C ARG A 166 6.92 13.51 9.51
N THR A 167 8.17 13.61 9.98
CA THR A 167 8.69 14.82 10.62
C THR A 167 8.85 16.00 9.65
N SER A 168 8.80 15.75 8.35
CA SER A 168 8.85 16.79 7.31
C SER A 168 7.52 17.53 7.12
N PHE A 169 6.43 17.02 7.71
CA PHE A 169 5.08 17.53 7.49
C PHE A 169 4.35 17.89 8.79
N PRO A 170 4.92 18.77 9.65
CA PRO A 170 4.30 19.12 10.91
C PRO A 170 2.94 19.81 10.72
N VAL A 171 2.05 19.57 11.67
CA VAL A 171 0.70 20.16 11.72
C VAL A 171 0.60 20.99 12.99
N LEU A 172 0.46 22.30 12.78
CA LEU A 172 0.34 23.31 13.83
C LEU A 172 -1.13 23.60 14.09
N THR A 173 -1.58 23.48 15.35
CA THR A 173 -2.95 23.80 15.76
C THR A 173 -2.93 24.79 16.92
N GLY A 174 -3.60 25.93 16.77
CA GLY A 174 -3.60 26.96 17.81
C GLY A 174 -4.49 28.15 17.48
N ARG A 175 -4.36 29.24 18.24
CA ARG A 175 -5.07 30.49 17.91
C ARG A 175 -4.62 31.02 16.55
N LYS A 176 -5.58 31.47 15.76
CA LYS A 176 -5.35 31.94 14.39
C LYS A 176 -4.22 32.96 14.29
N GLU A 177 -4.25 34.00 15.12
CA GLU A 177 -3.24 35.06 15.13
C GLU A 177 -1.82 34.56 15.43
N ASP A 178 -1.69 33.51 16.23
CA ASP A 178 -0.39 32.97 16.64
C ASP A 178 0.15 32.00 15.58
N VAL A 179 -0.71 31.15 15.03
CA VAL A 179 -0.36 30.24 13.94
C VAL A 179 -0.03 31.02 12.67
N ASP A 180 -0.82 32.05 12.31
CA ASP A 180 -0.56 32.90 11.13
C ASP A 180 0.82 33.57 11.19
N LYS A 181 1.28 34.00 12.38
CA LYS A 181 2.63 34.54 12.57
C LYS A 181 3.71 33.47 12.36
N LEU A 182 3.47 32.25 12.85
CA LEU A 182 4.46 31.17 12.78
C LEU A 182 4.63 30.61 11.36
N ILE A 183 3.55 30.57 10.58
CA ILE A 183 3.58 30.07 9.19
C ILE A 183 3.91 31.16 8.16
N ALA A 184 4.06 32.42 8.57
CA ALA A 184 4.36 33.53 7.67
C ALA A 184 5.70 33.29 6.93
N GLY A 185 5.64 33.22 5.60
CA GLY A 185 6.81 32.99 4.75
C GLY A 185 7.28 31.53 4.64
N ARG A 186 6.52 30.58 5.20
CA ARG A 186 6.77 29.13 5.12
C ARG A 186 5.96 28.48 4.01
N ASP A 187 6.36 27.28 3.58
CA ASP A 187 5.58 26.48 2.63
C ASP A 187 4.42 25.76 3.34
N VAL A 188 3.20 26.25 3.14
CA VAL A 188 1.96 25.73 3.74
C VAL A 188 1.24 24.84 2.74
N ILE A 189 1.06 23.58 3.09
CA ILE A 189 0.34 22.59 2.28
C ILE A 189 -1.17 22.83 2.33
N ALA A 190 -1.69 22.97 3.55
CA ALA A 190 -3.11 23.10 3.81
C ALA A 190 -3.32 23.91 5.08
N ALA A 191 -4.35 24.73 5.10
CA ALA A 191 -4.74 25.49 6.27
C ALA A 191 -6.26 25.50 6.41
N GLN A 192 -6.77 25.23 7.60
CA GLN A 192 -8.20 25.19 7.90
C GLN A 192 -8.48 25.97 9.18
N SER A 193 -9.38 26.95 9.11
CA SER A 193 -9.86 27.70 10.27
C SER A 193 -11.16 27.12 10.81
N LEU A 194 -11.25 26.95 12.13
CA LEU A 194 -12.48 26.60 12.85
C LEU A 194 -12.67 27.58 14.02
N GLY A 195 -13.48 28.62 13.80
CA GLY A 195 -13.63 29.71 14.77
C GLY A 195 -12.29 30.43 15.02
N PRO A 196 -11.86 30.58 16.28
CA PRO A 196 -10.58 31.24 16.61
C PRO A 196 -9.36 30.32 16.40
N THR A 197 -9.56 29.05 16.06
CA THR A 197 -8.50 28.06 15.91
C THR A 197 -8.10 27.91 14.44
N LEU A 198 -6.80 27.87 14.18
CA LEU A 198 -6.22 27.56 12.88
C LEU A 198 -5.41 26.26 12.98
N ARG A 199 -5.67 25.32 12.06
CA ARG A 199 -4.85 24.13 11.82
C ARG A 199 -4.10 24.35 10.50
N ALA A 200 -2.77 24.33 10.51
CA ALA A 200 -1.93 24.53 9.33
C ALA A 200 -0.91 23.40 9.21
N GLN A 201 -0.81 22.81 8.03
CA GLN A 201 0.17 21.78 7.70
C GLN A 201 1.28 22.37 6.85
N LEU A 202 2.54 22.14 7.25
CA LEU A 202 3.72 22.65 6.55
C LEU A 202 4.36 21.57 5.68
N ALA A 203 5.13 21.99 4.67
CA ALA A 203 5.95 21.11 3.83
C ALA A 203 7.43 21.09 4.27
N GLU A 204 7.71 21.60 5.46
CA GLU A 204 9.04 21.70 6.04
C GLU A 204 8.99 21.47 7.55
N PRO A 205 10.07 20.95 8.16
CA PRO A 205 10.16 20.80 9.61
C PRO A 205 9.96 22.13 10.35
N CYS A 206 9.30 22.05 11.51
CA CYS A 206 9.04 23.20 12.36
C CYS A 206 9.09 22.79 13.82
N ASP A 207 9.72 23.62 14.63
CA ASP A 207 9.68 23.48 16.08
C ASP A 207 8.32 23.96 16.63
N GLY A 208 7.93 23.42 17.78
CA GLY A 208 6.75 23.88 18.50
C GLY A 208 6.92 25.30 19.04
N ALA A 209 5.80 25.97 19.30
CA ALA A 209 5.76 27.28 19.93
C ALA A 209 4.75 27.30 21.08
N ASP A 210 4.98 28.17 22.07
CA ASP A 210 4.08 28.27 23.23
C ASP A 210 2.64 28.60 22.80
N GLY A 211 1.69 27.80 23.29
CA GLY A 211 0.27 27.94 22.95
C GLY A 211 -0.13 27.40 21.56
N ILE A 212 0.80 26.78 20.83
CA ILE A 212 0.55 26.10 19.56
C ILE A 212 0.88 24.61 19.72
N GLU A 213 -0.12 23.76 19.51
CA GLU A 213 0.05 22.31 19.51
C GLU A 213 0.76 21.88 18.22
N LEU A 214 1.88 21.17 18.37
CA LEU A 214 2.60 20.52 17.30
C LEU A 214 2.20 19.04 17.23
N SER A 215 1.61 18.65 16.11
CA SER A 215 1.23 17.27 15.80
C SER A 215 1.78 16.87 14.43
N TYR A 216 1.61 15.60 14.07
CA TYR A 216 2.08 15.05 12.80
C TYR A 216 0.97 14.27 12.11
N PRO A 217 0.99 14.17 10.78
CA PRO A 217 -0.02 13.42 10.04
C PRO A 217 0.00 11.95 10.45
N ASN A 218 -1.17 11.34 10.52
CA ASN A 218 -1.27 9.88 10.60
C ASN A 218 -0.83 9.23 9.27
N ASP A 219 -0.70 7.90 9.23
CA ASP A 219 -0.21 7.18 8.04
C ASP A 219 -1.03 7.48 6.79
N THR A 220 -2.36 7.52 6.92
CA THR A 220 -3.27 7.79 5.81
C THR A 220 -3.00 9.19 5.24
N GLU A 221 -3.01 10.21 6.10
CA GLU A 221 -2.73 11.61 5.71
C GLU A 221 -1.33 11.74 5.08
N LEU A 222 -0.31 11.08 5.68
CA LEU A 222 1.06 11.12 5.19
C LEU A 222 1.21 10.46 3.82
N ILE A 223 0.60 9.30 3.60
CA ILE A 223 0.63 8.59 2.33
C ILE A 223 -0.02 9.44 1.23
N ASP A 224 -1.16 10.07 1.51
CA ASP A 224 -1.85 10.93 0.54
C ASP A 224 -1.01 12.16 0.13
N LEU A 225 -0.28 12.74 1.09
CA LEU A 225 0.66 13.84 0.83
C LEU A 225 1.82 13.40 -0.06
N LEU A 226 2.42 12.25 0.26
CA LEU A 226 3.55 11.70 -0.49
C LEU A 226 3.16 11.22 -1.89
N ALA A 227 1.90 10.81 -2.09
CA ALA A 227 1.36 10.36 -3.37
C ALA A 227 1.10 11.50 -4.36
N THR A 228 0.96 12.74 -3.89
CA THR A 228 0.51 13.87 -4.71
C THR A 228 1.58 14.92 -4.95
N ARG A 229 2.52 15.14 -4.03
CA ARG A 229 3.63 16.07 -4.25
C ARG A 229 4.77 15.36 -4.97
N LYS A 230 5.42 16.02 -5.93
CA LYS A 230 6.72 15.58 -6.47
C LYS A 230 7.83 16.05 -5.51
N ALA A 231 8.88 15.25 -5.34
CA ALA A 231 9.98 15.54 -4.42
C ALA A 231 10.74 16.79 -4.86
#